data_AF-Q89CZ0-F1
#
_entry.id   AF-Q89CZ0-F1
#
_cell.length_a   1.000
_cell.length_b   1.000
_cell.length_c   1.000
_cell.angle_alpha   90.00
_cell.angle_beta   90.00
_cell.angle_gamma   90.00
#
_symmetry.space_group_name_H-M   'P 1'
#
loop_
_entity.id
_entity.type
_entity.pdbx_description
1 polymer ?
#
loop_
_entity_poly.entity_id
_entity_poly.type
_entity_poly.pdbx_seq_one_letter_code
_entity_poly.pdbx_strand_id
1 'polypeptide(L)' 'MMVQATDVSDSSAIDEMVAAVVDRFGRLDVVVNNAGVHEGGAPASITDKKWRTVMSTDVDGVFYGCRAALPTLKRPGARS' A
#
# COMPACT_ATOMS: atom_id res chain seq x y z
N MET A 1 -1.69 4.43 19.92
CA MET A 1 -0.80 3.59 19.09
C MET A 1 -1.61 2.44 18.52
N MET A 2 -1.37 2.07 17.26
CA MET A 2 -1.97 0.91 16.59
C MET A 2 -0.88 0.25 15.76
N VAL A 3 -0.89 -1.08 15.68
CA VAL A 3 -0.03 -1.88 14.82
C VAL A 3 -0.93 -2.91 14.15
N GLN A 4 -0.82 -3.05 12.83
CA GLN A 4 -1.55 -4.04 12.05
C GLN A 4 -0.58 -4.64 11.05
N ALA A 5 -0.47 -5.96 11.05
CA ALA A 5 0.31 -6.66 10.03
C ALA A 5 -0.47 -6.61 8.71
N THR A 6 0.20 -6.19 7.64
CA THR A 6 -0.41 -6.02 6.32
C THR A 6 0.61 -6.42 5.26
N ASP A 7 0.25 -7.40 4.43
CA ASP A 7 0.98 -7.69 3.20
C ASP A 7 0.42 -6.78 2.10
N VAL A 8 1.27 -5.89 1.57
CA VAL A 8 0.83 -4.91 0.58
C VAL A 8 0.56 -5.53 -0.80
N SER A 9 0.98 -6.77 -1.02
CA SER A 9 0.67 -7.50 -2.25
C SER A 9 -0.77 -8.05 -2.28
N ASP A 10 -1.47 -8.03 -1.15
CA ASP A 10 -2.89 -8.38 -1.03
C ASP A 10 -3.74 -7.11 -0.92
N SER A 11 -4.57 -6.86 -1.93
CA SER A 11 -5.43 -5.68 -1.94
C SER A 11 -6.46 -5.67 -0.81
N SER A 12 -6.96 -6.84 -0.38
CA SER A 12 -7.95 -6.91 0.68
C SER A 12 -7.36 -6.56 2.04
N ALA A 13 -6.12 -6.99 2.31
CA ALA A 13 -5.39 -6.64 3.53
C ALA A 13 -5.16 -5.12 3.65
N ILE A 14 -4.94 -4.43 2.52
CA ILE A 14 -4.81 -2.96 2.50
C ILE A 14 -6.15 -2.29 2.79
N ASP A 15 -7.25 -2.76 2.19
CA ASP A 15 -8.59 -2.21 2.44
C ASP A 15 -8.95 -2.32 3.94
N GLU A 16 -8.66 -3.47 4.55
CA GLU A 16 -8.84 -3.71 5.98
C GLU A 16 -7.97 -2.80 6.86
N MET A 17 -6.71 -2.58 6.48
CA MET A 17 -5.80 -1.68 7.20
C MET A 17 -6.32 -0.24 7.17
N VAL A 18 -6.74 0.26 6.00
CA VAL A 18 -7.29 1.63 5.88
C VAL A 18 -8.57 1.76 6.69
N ALA A 19 -9.47 0.77 6.62
CA ALA A 19 -10.69 0.77 7.41
C ALA A 19 -10.40 0.80 8.92
N ALA A 20 -9.45 0.01 9.40
CA ALA A 20 -9.04 -0.01 10.81
C ALA A 20 -8.43 1.33 11.27
N VAL A 21 -7.64 1.99 10.44
CA VAL A 21 -7.12 3.34 10.74
C VAL A 21 -8.27 4.33 10.92
N VAL A 22 -9.23 4.34 9.98
CA VAL A 22 -10.37 5.26 10.03
C VAL A 22 -11.26 4.97 11.23
N ASP A 23 -11.54 3.70 11.55
CA ASP A 23 -12.31 3.31 12.73
C ASP A 23 -11.62 3.75 14.03
N ARG A 24 -10.30 3.52 14.14
CA ARG A 24 -9.55 3.81 15.36
C ARG A 24 -9.29 5.29 15.60
N PHE A 25 -8.98 6.04 14.54
CA PHE A 25 -8.50 7.43 14.64
C PHE A 25 -9.48 8.46 14.06
N GLY A 26 -10.58 8.00 13.44
CA GLY A 26 -11.61 8.84 12.81
C GLY A 26 -11.22 9.45 11.47
N ARG A 27 -9.94 9.34 11.04
CA ARG A 27 -9.43 9.91 9.79
C ARG A 27 -8.11 9.27 9.35
N LEU A 28 -7.81 9.41 8.05
CA LEU A 28 -6.50 9.19 7.46
C LEU A 28 -6.03 10.50 6.81
N ASP A 29 -4.84 10.97 7.18
CA ASP A 29 -4.31 12.26 6.71
C ASP A 29 -3.21 12.11 5.67
N VAL A 30 -2.36 11.10 5.85
CA VAL A 30 -1.21 10.82 5.00
C VAL A 30 -1.08 9.32 4.87
N VAL A 31 -0.79 8.85 3.65
CA VAL A 31 -0.37 7.49 3.38
C VAL A 31 1.06 7.51 2.84
N VAL A 32 1.89 6.60 3.30
CA VAL A 32 3.26 6.42 2.79
C VAL A 32 3.38 4.99 2.29
N ASN A 33 3.27 4.81 0.97
CA ASN A 33 3.50 3.52 0.33
C ASN A 33 5.01 3.27 0.24
N ASN A 34 5.59 2.78 1.34
CA ASN A 34 7.04 2.60 1.49
C ASN A 34 7.49 1.13 1.35
N ALA A 35 6.57 0.16 1.46
CA ALA A 35 6.92 -1.25 1.32
C ALA A 35 7.50 -1.51 -0.08
N GLY A 36 8.64 -2.20 -0.11
CA GLY A 36 9.35 -2.48 -1.35
C GLY A 36 10.31 -3.64 -1.19
N VAL A 37 10.49 -4.42 -2.25
CA VAL A 37 11.42 -5.57 -2.31
C VAL A 37 12.29 -5.50 -3.56
N HIS A 38 13.54 -5.97 -3.43
CA HIS A 38 14.45 -6.03 -4.54
C HIS A 38 14.86 -7.48 -4.82
N GLU A 39 14.65 -7.92 -6.06
CA GLU A 39 15.16 -9.18 -6.59
C GLU A 39 16.24 -8.90 -7.63
N GLY A 40 17.50 -9.18 -7.29
CA GLY A 40 18.65 -8.93 -8.15
C GLY A 40 18.88 -10.01 -9.22
N GLY A 41 19.68 -9.66 -10.23
CA GLY A 41 20.14 -10.53 -11.31
C GLY A 41 20.44 -9.76 -12.59
N ALA A 42 21.13 -10.40 -13.53
CA ALA A 42 21.22 -9.85 -14.88
C ALA A 42 19.81 -9.79 -15.49
N PRO A 43 19.44 -8.76 -16.27
CA PRO A 43 18.08 -8.64 -16.83
C PRO A 43 17.59 -9.90 -17.56
N ALA A 44 18.48 -10.55 -18.32
CA ALA A 44 18.18 -11.79 -19.05
C ALA A 44 17.99 -13.04 -18.15
N SER A 45 18.27 -12.93 -16.84
CA SER A 45 18.17 -14.02 -15.85
C SER A 45 17.04 -13.80 -14.84
N ILE A 46 16.29 -12.71 -14.96
CA ILE A 46 15.13 -12.46 -14.10
C ILE A 46 14.05 -13.46 -14.48
N THR A 47 13.65 -14.28 -13.51
CA THR A 47 12.54 -15.20 -13.68
C THR A 47 11.22 -14.47 -13.51
N ASP A 48 10.17 -15.00 -14.14
CA ASP A 48 8.81 -14.45 -13.97
C ASP A 48 8.38 -14.40 -12.50
N LYS A 49 8.83 -15.36 -11.68
CA LYS A 49 8.58 -15.37 -10.24
C LYS A 49 9.21 -14.14 -9.56
N LYS A 50 10.49 -13.88 -9.81
CA LYS A 50 11.19 -12.71 -9.24
C LYS A 50 10.54 -11.40 -9.68
N TRP A 51 10.22 -11.30 -10.96
CA TRP A 51 9.50 -10.15 -11.51
C TRP A 51 8.16 -9.94 -10.82
N ARG A 52 7.35 -11.01 -10.69
CA ARG A 52 6.04 -10.95 -10.08
C ARG A 52 6.09 -10.57 -8.61
N THR A 53 7.09 -11.04 -7.86
CA THR A 53 7.34 -10.64 -6.47
C THR A 53 7.55 -9.14 -6.34
N VAL A 54 8.51 -8.57 -7.09
CA VAL A 54 8.78 -7.13 -7.09
C VAL A 54 7.54 -6.35 -7.53
N MET A 55 6.91 -6.74 -8.64
CA MET A 55 5.72 -6.03 -9.14
C MET A 55 4.54 -6.09 -8.17
N SER A 56 4.35 -7.20 -7.47
CA SER A 56 3.24 -7.35 -6.50
C SER A 56 3.41 -6.45 -5.28
N THR A 57 4.63 -6.22 -4.83
CA THR A 57 4.89 -5.38 -3.66
C THR A 57 5.00 -3.90 -4.06
N ASP A 58 5.87 -3.62 -5.03
CA ASP A 58 6.36 -2.26 -5.28
C ASP A 58 5.42 -1.46 -6.21
N VAL A 59 4.64 -2.14 -7.05
CA VAL A 59 3.74 -1.49 -8.03
C VAL A 59 2.29 -1.70 -7.64
N ASP A 60 1.86 -2.97 -7.53
CA ASP A 60 0.48 -3.29 -7.18
C ASP A 60 0.16 -2.78 -5.77
N GLY A 61 1.05 -2.99 -4.79
CA GLY A 61 0.86 -2.50 -3.43
C GLY A 61 0.73 -0.98 -3.33
N VAL A 62 1.50 -0.21 -4.11
CA VAL A 62 1.36 1.25 -4.20
C VAL A 62 -0.01 1.62 -4.78
N PHE A 63 -0.42 0.94 -5.86
CA PHE A 63 -1.71 1.17 -6.49
C PHE A 63 -2.88 0.87 -5.53
N TYR A 64 -2.84 -0.27 -4.84
CA TYR A 64 -3.85 -0.66 -3.85
C TYR A 64 -3.90 0.35 -2.70
N GLY A 65 -2.75 0.74 -2.16
CA GLY A 65 -2.66 1.74 -1.10
C GLY A 65 -3.28 3.07 -1.51
N CYS A 66 -2.96 3.57 -2.71
CA CYS A 66 -3.60 4.77 -3.25
C CYS A 66 -5.11 4.60 -3.42
N ARG A 67 -5.57 3.49 -4.03
CA ARG A 67 -6.99 3.22 -4.28
C ARG A 67 -7.80 3.18 -3.00
N ALA A 68 -7.30 2.54 -1.95
CA ALA A 68 -7.95 2.43 -0.66
C ALA A 68 -7.92 3.76 0.12
N ALA A 69 -6.79 4.47 0.10
CA ALA A 69 -6.61 5.69 0.88
C ALA A 69 -7.32 6.91 0.29
N LEU A 70 -7.26 7.11 -1.04
CA LEU A 70 -7.75 8.34 -1.70
C LEU A 70 -9.19 8.75 -1.35
N PRO A 71 -10.18 7.84 -1.23
CA PRO A 71 -11.53 8.20 -0.81
C PRO A 71 -11.62 8.72 0.63
N THR A 72 -10.68 8.33 1.49
CA THR A 72 -10.66 8.68 2.93
C THR A 72 -9.78 9.88 3.24
N LEU A 73 -8.80 10.18 2.37
CA LEU A 73 -7.92 11.33 2.53
C LEU A 73 -8.71 12.63 2.44
N LYS A 74 -8.55 13.52 3.43
CA LYS A 74 -9.13 14.86 3.34
C LYS A 74 -8.51 15.60 2.16
N ARG A 75 -9.36 16.22 1.33
CA ARG A 75 -8.89 17.17 0.30
C ARG A 75 -8.05 18.26 0.95
N PRO A 76 -6.78 18.44 0.55
CA PRO A 76 -6.00 19.59 0.98
C PRO A 76 -6.76 20.87 0.61
N GLY A 77 -7.11 21.70 1.59
CA GLY A 77 -7.74 23.01 1.37
C GLY A 77 -9.24 23.12 1.66
N ALA A 78 -9.95 22.04 1.99
CA ALA A 78 -11.30 22.14 2.53
C ALA A 78 -11.22 22.61 4.00
N ARG A 79 -11.24 23.93 4.22
CA ARG A 79 -11.44 24.50 5.56
C ARG A 79 -12.89 24.23 5.97
N SER A 80 -13.10 23.84 7.22
CA SER A 80 -14.38 23.98 7.90
C SER A 80 -14.78 25.44 8.00
#